data_AF-A0A254QH07-F1
#
_entry.id   AF-A0A254QH07-F1
#
_cell.length_a   1.000
_cell.length_b   1.000
_cell.length_c   1.000
_cell.angle_alpha   90.00
_cell.angle_beta   90.00
_cell.angle_gamma   90.00
#
_symmetry.space_group_name_H-M   'P 1'
#
loop_
_entity.id
_entity.type
_entity.pdbx_description
1 polymer ?
#
loop_
_entity_poly.entity_id
_entity_poly.type
_entity_poly.pdbx_seq_one_letter_code
_entity_poly.pdbx_strand_id
1 'polypeptide(L)' 'YVAPPRTTAYGALLAHLQDQTEREFAPMNINWGILPDPEEPTRDKGIKRAKKIEAAQGGLNQWLEELSSVN' A
#
# COMPACT_ATOMS: atom_id res chain seq x y z
N TYR A 1 8.52 16.96 -0.33
CA TYR A 1 7.75 15.86 -0.95
C TYR A 1 7.38 14.88 0.14
N VAL A 2 6.08 14.57 0.29
CA VAL A 2 5.59 13.56 1.23
C VAL A 2 5.18 12.34 0.42
N ALA A 3 5.81 11.19 0.64
CA ALA A 3 5.52 9.97 -0.10
C ALA A 3 4.20 9.33 0.39
N PRO A 4 3.40 8.72 -0.50
CA PRO A 4 2.21 8.00 -0.08
C PRO A 4 2.58 6.76 0.77
N PRO A 5 1.86 6.47 1.86
CA PRO A 5 2.13 5.30 2.70
C PRO A 5 2.04 3.99 1.91
N ARG A 6 2.89 3.01 2.24
CA ARG A 6 2.95 1.68 1.60
C ARG A 6 1.61 0.92 1.66
N THR A 7 0.75 1.22 2.63
CA THR A 7 -0.59 0.63 2.74
C THR A 7 -1.54 1.08 1.64
N THR A 8 -1.29 2.23 1.00
CA THR A 8 -2.09 2.74 -0.13
C THR A 8 -1.75 2.01 -1.43
N ALA A 9 -2.65 2.04 -2.40
CA ALA A 9 -2.37 1.49 -3.74
C ALA A 9 -1.15 2.14 -4.41
N TYR A 10 -1.02 3.47 -4.30
CA TYR A 10 0.09 4.19 -4.90
C TYR A 10 1.41 3.89 -4.17
N GLY A 11 1.42 3.96 -2.84
CA GLY A 11 2.61 3.63 -2.05
C GLY A 11 3.05 2.18 -2.21
N ALA A 12 2.12 1.23 -2.38
CA ALA A 12 2.46 -0.16 -2.68
C ALA A 12 3.15 -0.33 -4.04
N LEU A 13 2.69 0.38 -5.07
CA LEU A 13 3.33 0.38 -6.38
C LEU A 13 4.72 1.02 -6.34
N LEU A 14 4.89 2.15 -5.63
CA LEU A 14 6.20 2.78 -5.45
C LEU A 14 7.16 1.86 -4.71
N ALA A 15 6.71 1.24 -3.61
CA ALA A 15 7.51 0.28 -2.85
C ALA A 15 7.91 -0.93 -3.71
N HIS A 16 7.00 -1.43 -4.57
CA HIS A 16 7.33 -2.49 -5.51
C HIS A 16 8.41 -2.06 -6.50
N LEU A 17 8.31 -0.86 -7.09
CA LEU A 17 9.29 -0.35 -8.04
C LEU A 17 10.66 -0.06 -7.41
N GLN A 18 10.69 0.33 -6.13
CA GLN A 18 11.93 0.67 -5.40
C GLN A 18 12.61 -0.54 -4.73
N ASP A 19 11.96 -1.70 -4.75
CA ASP A 19 12.51 -2.96 -4.24
C ASP A 19 13.84 -3.30 -4.93
N GLN A 20 14.90 -3.43 -4.14
CA GLN A 20 16.27 -3.67 -4.62
C GLN A 20 16.54 -5.15 -4.95
N THR A 21 15.55 -6.03 -4.78
CA THR A 21 15.67 -7.44 -5.13
C THR A 21 15.91 -7.58 -6.64
N GLU A 22 17.03 -8.20 -7.02
CA GLU A 22 17.36 -8.45 -8.43
C GLU A 22 16.28 -9.31 -9.09
N ARG A 23 15.65 -8.76 -10.13
CA ARG A 23 14.62 -9.42 -10.94
C ARG A 23 14.50 -8.73 -12.29
N GLU A 24 14.04 -9.48 -13.29
CA GLU A 24 13.63 -8.86 -14.55
C GLU A 24 12.45 -7.91 -14.29
N PHE A 25 12.59 -6.68 -14.76
CA PHE A 25 11.51 -5.71 -14.65
C PHE A 25 10.33 -6.14 -15.53
N ALA A 26 9.17 -6.30 -14.90
CA ALA A 26 7.90 -6.45 -15.58
C ALA A 26 6.93 -5.37 -15.08
N PRO A 27 6.29 -4.60 -15.99
CA PRO A 27 5.28 -3.65 -15.57
C PRO A 27 4.10 -4.40 -14.94
N MET A 28 3.56 -3.86 -13.85
CA MET A 28 2.37 -4.43 -13.22
C MET A 28 1.38 -3.36 -12.76
N ASN A 29 0.10 -3.73 -12.79
CA ASN A 29 -0.95 -2.98 -12.13
C ASN A 29 -1.03 -3.35 -10.64
N ILE A 30 -1.75 -2.54 -9.86
CA ILE A 30 -2.08 -2.85 -8.47
C ILE A 30 -2.75 -4.22 -8.35
N ASN A 31 -2.39 -4.95 -7.31
CA ASN A 31 -2.99 -6.23 -6.95
C ASN A 31 -2.90 -6.46 -5.45
N TRP A 32 -3.65 -7.44 -4.93
CA TRP A 32 -3.70 -7.75 -3.49
C TRP A 32 -2.38 -8.25 -2.90
N GLY A 33 -1.47 -8.76 -3.73
CA GLY A 33 -0.21 -9.35 -3.30
C GLY A 33 0.84 -8.32 -2.90
N ILE A 34 0.77 -7.10 -3.44
CA ILE A 34 1.73 -6.03 -3.13
C ILE A 34 1.29 -5.12 -1.98
N LEU A 35 0.02 -5.18 -1.60
CA LEU A 35 -0.47 -4.53 -0.38
C LEU A 35 0.04 -5.30 0.85
N PRO A 36 0.44 -4.61 1.94
CA PRO A 36 0.84 -5.24 3.20
C PRO A 36 -0.22 -6.23 3.70
N ASP A 37 0.22 -7.28 4.38
CA ASP A 37 -0.67 -8.19 5.08
C ASP A 37 -1.11 -7.59 6.42
N PRO A 38 -2.35 -7.88 6.88
CA PRO A 38 -2.80 -7.41 8.19
C PRO A 38 -1.95 -8.01 9.31
N GLU A 39 -1.76 -7.26 10.40
CA GLU A 39 -0.98 -7.68 11.56
C GLU A 39 -1.48 -9.00 12.15
N GLU A 40 -2.80 -9.14 12.25
CA GLU A 40 -3.44 -10.40 12.61
C GLU A 40 -3.69 -11.24 11.36
N PRO A 41 -2.92 -12.32 11.14
CA PRO A 41 -3.09 -13.17 9.98
C PRO A 41 -4.42 -13.90 10.03
N THR A 42 -5.10 -13.97 8.89
CA THR A 42 -6.32 -14.76 8.71
C THR A 42 -6.26 -15.54 7.40
N ARG A 43 -6.83 -16.75 7.41
CA ARG A 43 -7.00 -17.58 6.20
C ARG A 43 -8.22 -17.14 5.39
N ASP A 44 -9.12 -16.37 5.99
CA ASP A 44 -10.30 -15.84 5.30
C ASP A 44 -9.88 -14.70 4.36
N LYS A 45 -10.04 -14.94 3.06
CA LYS A 45 -9.66 -13.97 2.02
C LYS A 45 -10.51 -12.69 2.06
N GLY A 46 -11.78 -12.78 2.48
CA GLY A 46 -12.68 -11.65 2.62
C GLY A 46 -12.24 -10.73 3.75
N ILE A 47 -12.01 -11.30 4.94
CA ILE A 47 -11.50 -10.55 6.10
C ILE A 47 -10.14 -9.95 5.79
N LYS A 48 -9.23 -10.72 5.15
CA LYS A 48 -7.90 -10.22 4.76
C LYS A 48 -8.00 -9.01 3.83
N ARG A 49 -8.89 -9.05 2.83
CA ARG A 49 -9.10 -7.92 1.90
C ARG A 49 -9.73 -6.72 2.60
N ALA A 50 -10.70 -6.93 3.49
CA ALA A 50 -11.33 -5.86 4.25
C ALA A 50 -10.30 -5.11 5.11
N LYS A 51 -9.45 -5.83 5.86
CA LYS A 51 -8.36 -5.21 6.65
C LYS A 51 -7.36 -4.45 5.78
N LYS A 52 -7.03 -4.96 4.58
CA LYS A 52 -6.17 -4.25 3.62
C LYS A 52 -6.81 -2.94 3.10
N ILE A 53 -8.12 -2.96 2.84
CA ILE A 53 -8.87 -1.75 2.43
C ILE A 53 -8.89 -0.72 3.55
N GLU A 54 -9.18 -1.14 4.78
CA GLU A 54 -9.17 -0.27 5.96
C GLU A 54 -7.81 0.41 6.14
N ALA A 55 -6.71 -0.36 6.08
CA ALA A 55 -5.36 0.18 6.15
C ALA A 55 -5.02 1.14 5.00
N ALA A 56 -5.51 0.84 3.79
CA ALA A 56 -5.32 1.71 2.63
C ALA A 56 -6.09 3.03 2.75
N GLN A 57 -7.33 2.99 3.27
CA GLN A 57 -8.13 4.19 3.52
C GLN A 57 -7.52 5.06 4.61
N GLY A 58 -7.10 4.44 5.73
CA GLY A 58 -6.42 5.16 6.81
C GLY A 58 -5.12 5.82 6.33
N GLY A 59 -4.27 5.08 5.60
CA GLY A 59 -3.04 5.63 5.05
C GLY A 59 -3.27 6.73 4.00
N LEU A 60 -4.32 6.63 3.18
CA LEU A 60 -4.66 7.68 2.21
C LEU A 60 -5.12 8.96 2.92
N ASN A 61 -5.99 8.84 3.92
CA ASN A 61 -6.48 9.99 4.68
C ASN A 61 -5.33 10.70 5.40
N GLN A 62 -4.47 9.95 6.09
CA GLN A 62 -3.28 10.50 6.74
C GLN A 62 -2.39 11.24 5.73
N TRP A 63 -2.15 10.64 4.57
CA TRP A 63 -1.31 11.27 3.55
C TRP A 63 -1.92 12.57 3.01
N LEU A 64 -3.23 12.62 2.81
CA LEU A 64 -3.93 13.83 2.39
C LEU A 64 -3.87 14.93 3.46
N GLU A 65 -4.01 14.57 4.73
CA GLU A 65 -3.84 15.49 5.86
C GLU A 65 -2.42 16.07 5.88
N GLU A 66 -1.40 15.22 5.79
CA GLU A 66 0.00 15.64 5.72
C GLU A 66 0.26 16.57 4.54
N LEU A 67 -0.21 16.22 3.33
CA LEU A 67 -0.10 17.09 2.15
C LEU A 67 -0.79 18.44 2.32
N SER A 68 -1.94 18.46 3.01
CA SER A 68 -2.68 19.70 3.27
C SER A 68 -1.99 20.60 4.30
N SER A 69 -1.30 20.00 5.29
CA SER A 69 -0.55 20.70 6.34
C SER A 69 0.80 21.28 5.87
N VAL A 70 1.25 20.89 4.68
CA VAL A 70 2.51 21.33 4.07
C VAL A 70 2.28 22.55 3.15
N ASN A 71 1.09 23.15 3.15
CA ASN A 71 0.78 24.44 2.52
C ASN A 71 0.83 25.61 3.50
#